data_AF-A0A6J7F4T9-F1
#
_entry.id   AF-A0A6J7F4T9-F1
#
_cell.length_a   1.000
_cell.length_b   1.000
_cell.length_c   1.000
_cell.angle_alpha   90.00
_cell.angle_beta   90.00
_cell.angle_gamma   90.00
#
_symmetry.space_group_name_H-M   'P 1'
#
loop_
_entity.id
_entity.type
_entity.pdbx_description
1 polymer ?
#
loop_
_entity_poly.entity_id
_entity_poly.type
_entity_poly.pdbx_seq_one_letter_code
_entity_poly.pdbx_strand_id
1 'polypeptide(L)' 'MAMTLRLTQQQDATLTRLAQDQGISKQEAVTRAIDEFLERRLHKADVKKAIAEVLKEHGDLLDELSRT' A
#
# COMPACT_ATOMS: atom_id res chain seq x y z
N MET A 1 13.77 17.52 10.01
CA MET A 1 13.31 18.50 8.99
C MET A 1 11.84 18.79 9.26
N ALA A 2 11.38 20.04 9.11
CA ALA A 2 9.97 20.38 9.32
C ALA A 2 9.18 20.28 8.00
N MET A 3 8.04 19.59 8.03
CA MET A 3 7.12 19.46 6.88
C MET A 3 5.83 20.21 7.17
N THR A 4 5.38 21.04 6.22
CA THR A 4 4.08 21.74 6.30
C THR A 4 3.17 21.22 5.20
N LEU A 5 2.03 20.64 5.59
CA LEU A 5 1.03 20.10 4.67
C LEU A 5 -0.17 21.05 4.58
N ARG A 6 -0.71 21.22 3.37
CA ARG A 6 -2.02 21.85 3.18
C ARG A 6 -3.09 20.77 3.11
N LEU A 7 -3.85 20.62 4.18
CA LEU A 7 -4.92 19.63 4.31
C LEU A 7 -6.28 20.30 4.18
N THR A 8 -7.24 19.58 3.59
CA THR A 8 -8.66 19.92 3.74
C THR A 8 -9.10 19.61 5.18
N GLN A 9 -10.24 20.18 5.61
CA GLN A 9 -10.77 19.91 6.96
C GLN A 9 -11.03 18.41 7.19
N GLN A 10 -11.54 17.72 6.16
CA GLN A 10 -11.79 16.28 6.23
C GLN A 10 -10.50 15.47 6.36
N GLN A 11 -9.44 15.85 5.65
CA GLN A 11 -8.14 15.21 5.75
C GLN A 11 -7.53 15.41 7.15
N ASP A 12 -7.61 16.62 7.71
CA ASP A 12 -7.12 16.87 9.07
C ASP A 12 -7.90 16.08 10.13
N ALA A 13 -9.23 15.99 10.00
CA ALA A 13 -10.05 15.18 10.90
C ALA A 13 -9.69 13.68 10.81
N THR A 14 -9.50 13.18 9.59
CA THR A 14 -9.08 11.79 9.36
C THR A 14 -7.71 11.53 9.97
N LEU A 15 -6.75 12.43 9.75
CA LEU A 15 -5.40 12.32 10.30
C LEU A 15 -5.39 12.42 11.83
N THR A 16 -6.23 13.28 12.40
CA THR A 16 -6.41 13.40 13.85
C THR A 16 -6.86 12.08 14.45
N ARG A 17 -7.89 11.47 13.87
CA ARG A 17 -8.40 10.18 14.31
C ARG A 17 -7.34 9.09 14.18
N LEU A 18 -6.67 9.00 13.04
CA LEU A 18 -5.60 8.02 12.82
C LEU A 18 -4.50 8.13 13.87
N ALA A 19 -4.05 9.35 14.16
CA ALA A 19 -3.02 9.61 15.16
C ALA A 19 -3.49 9.24 16.59
N GLN A 20 -4.74 9.56 16.93
CA GLN A 20 -5.34 9.20 18.22
C GLN A 20 -5.49 7.69 18.39
N ASP A 21 -6.01 7.00 17.39
CA ASP A 21 -6.21 5.54 17.40
C ASP A 21 -4.88 4.79 17.56
N GLN A 22 -3.78 5.36 17.03
CA GLN A 22 -2.43 4.80 17.14
C GLN A 22 -1.61 5.33 18.33
N GLY A 23 -2.11 6.33 19.07
CA GLY A 23 -1.40 6.95 20.19
C GLY A 23 -0.11 7.68 19.80
N ILE A 24 -0.05 8.26 18.59
CA ILE A 24 1.13 8.92 18.04
C ILE A 24 0.83 10.37 17.61
N SER A 25 1.87 11.12 17.23
CA SER A 25 1.67 12.46 16.67
C SER A 25 1.10 12.41 15.25
N LYS A 26 0.43 13.48 14.82
CA LYS A 26 -0.03 13.63 13.42
C LYS A 26 1.11 13.52 12.41
N GLN A 27 2.29 14.06 12.73
CA GLN A 27 3.45 13.99 11.84
C GLN A 27 3.96 12.56 11.70
N GLU A 28 4.08 11.83 12.81
CA GLU A 28 4.45 10.41 12.79
C GLU A 28 3.44 9.57 12.01
N ALA A 29 2.14 9.83 12.20
CA ALA A 29 1.08 9.13 11.47
C ALA A 29 1.18 9.35 9.95
N VAL A 30 1.56 10.55 9.50
CA VAL A 30 1.81 10.81 8.07
C VAL A 30 3.01 10.02 7.56
N THR A 31 4.14 10.05 8.27
CA THR A 31 5.35 9.34 7.84
C THR A 31 5.08 7.84 7.73
N ARG A 32 4.46 7.24 8.74
CA ARG A 32 4.07 5.81 8.70
C ARG A 32 3.10 5.49 7.57
N ALA A 33 2.10 6.34 7.33
CA ALA A 33 1.17 6.13 6.24
C ALA A 33 1.86 6.17 4.86
N ILE A 34 2.90 7.00 4.68
CA ILE A 34 3.71 7.03 3.46
C ILE A 34 4.51 5.73 3.32
N ASP A 35 5.17 5.29 4.39
CA ASP A 35 5.97 4.06 4.39
C ASP A 35 5.09 2.83 4.12
N GLU A 36 3.97 2.68 4.82
CA GLU A 36 3.01 1.60 4.60
C GLU A 36 2.43 1.63 3.18
N PHE A 37 2.16 2.82 2.63
CA PHE A 37 1.68 2.94 1.25
C PHE A 37 2.73 2.47 0.25
N LEU A 38 4.00 2.82 0.47
CA LEU A 38 5.12 2.37 -0.36
C LEU A 38 5.33 0.86 -0.24
N GLU A 39 5.37 0.30 0.97
CA GLU A 39 5.51 -1.14 1.21
C GLU A 39 4.39 -1.94 0.53
N ARG A 40 3.13 -1.51 0.69
CA ARG A 40 1.99 -2.16 0.03
C ARG A 40 2.07 -2.06 -1.49
N ARG A 41 2.57 -0.94 -2.04
CA ARG A 41 2.66 -0.72 -3.48
C ARG A 41 3.82 -1.51 -4.10
N LEU A 42 4.97 -1.55 -3.43
CA LEU A 42 6.12 -2.36 -3.82
C LEU A 42 5.74 -3.85 -3.77
N HIS A 43 5.14 -4.30 -2.67
CA HIS A 43 4.68 -5.68 -2.54
C HIS A 43 3.68 -6.08 -3.63
N LYS A 44 2.74 -5.20 -4.00
CA LYS A 44 1.82 -5.45 -5.14
C LYS A 44 2.55 -5.51 -6.49
N ALA A 45 3.56 -4.67 -6.70
CA ALA A 45 4.35 -4.69 -7.92
C ALA A 45 5.17 -5.99 -8.01
N ASP A 46 5.75 -6.43 -6.89
CA ASP A 46 6.54 -7.66 -6.79
C ASP A 46 5.66 -8.90 -6.99
N VAL A 47 4.49 -8.97 -6.35
CA VAL A 47 3.51 -10.04 -6.57
C VAL A 47 3.05 -10.07 -8.01
N LYS A 48 2.75 -8.91 -8.62
CA LYS A 48 2.33 -8.86 -10.03
C LYS A 48 3.46 -9.32 -10.96
N LYS A 49 4.71 -8.98 -10.66
CA LYS A 49 5.87 -9.43 -11.40
C LYS A 49 6.08 -10.94 -11.26
N ALA A 50 6.02 -11.47 -10.04
CA ALA A 50 6.12 -12.90 -9.77
C ALA A 50 5.01 -13.70 -10.47
N ILE A 51 3.77 -13.22 -10.43
CA ILE A 51 2.64 -13.83 -11.16
C ILE A 51 2.88 -13.77 -12.68
N ALA A 52 3.41 -12.66 -13.21
CA ALA A 52 3.72 -12.55 -14.63
C ALA A 52 4.84 -13.52 -15.06
N GLU A 53 5.84 -13.74 -14.21
CA GLU A 53 6.90 -14.74 -14.45
C GLU A 53 6.33 -16.17 -14.42
N VAL A 54 5.52 -16.50 -13.42
CA VAL A 54 4.85 -17.81 -13.32
C VAL A 54 3.90 -18.07 -14.50
N LEU A 55 3.11 -17.07 -14.92
CA LEU A 55 2.23 -17.20 -16.09
C LEU A 55 3.02 -17.29 -17.40
N LYS A 56 4.19 -16.66 -17.49
CA LYS A 56 5.06 -16.79 -18.66
C LYS A 56 5.68 -18.19 -18.77
N GLU A 57 5.99 -18.82 -17.64
CA GLU A 57 6.65 -20.12 -17.59
C GLU A 57 5.67 -21.30 -17.58
N HIS A 58 4.48 -21.11 -17.00
CA HIS A 58 3.50 -22.17 -16.74
C HIS A 58 2.07 -21.81 -17.17
N GLY A 59 1.89 -20.73 -17.94
CA GLY A 59 0.58 -20.25 -18.35
C GLY A 59 -0.26 -21.31 -19.06
N ASP A 60 0.34 -22.07 -19.98
CA ASP A 60 -0.37 -23.11 -20.74
C ASP A 60 -0.87 -24.26 -19.84
N LEU A 61 -0.07 -24.65 -18.84
CA LEU A 61 -0.44 -25.69 -17.86
C LEU A 61 -1.57 -25.22 -16.94
N LEU A 62 -1.54 -23.96 -16.52
CA LEU A 62 -2.59 -23.35 -15.69
C LEU A 62 -3.91 -23.17 -16.48
N ASP A 63 -3.81 -22.87 -17.77
CA ASP A 63 -4.95 -22.80 -18.70
C ASP A 63 -5.58 -24.16 -18.97
N GLU A 64 -4.81 -25.25 -18.90
CA GLU A 64 -5.31 -26.62 -19.02
C GLU A 64 -6.00 -27.08 -17.73
N LEU A 65 -5.37 -26.83 -16.57
CA LEU A 65 -5.92 -27.17 -15.24
C LEU A 65 -7.21 -26.41 -14.91
N SER A 66 -7.41 -25.20 -15.45
CA SER A 66 -8.64 -24.42 -15.24
C SER A 66 -9.82 -24.85 -16.11
N ARG A 67 -9.60 -25.72 -17.11
CA ARG A 67 -10.65 -26.28 -17.99
C ARG A 67 -11.20 -27.63 -17.53
N THR A 68 -10.69 -28.17 -16.43
CA THR A 68 -11.17 -29.44 -15.82
C THR A 68 -12.08 -29.14 -14.64
#